data_AF-A0A5C6FM61-F1
#
_entry.id   AF-A0A5C6FM61-F1
#
_cell.length_a   1.000
_cell.length_b   1.000
_cell.length_c   1.000
_cell.angle_alpha   90.00
_cell.angle_beta   90.00
_cell.angle_gamma   90.00
#
_symmetry.space_group_name_H-M   'P 1'
#
loop_
_entity.id
_entity.type
_entity.pdbx_description
1 polymer ?
#
loop_
_entity_poly.entity_id
_entity_poly.type
_entity_poly.pdbx_seq_one_letter_code
_entity_poly.pdbx_strand_id
1 'polypeptide(L)'
;MTSIPPYTTDTSVEAEAVQLELFRQMTPAERLAKMCSLTAIIRRMAFDAIRRTHPDLDDAEVRLKFIESTYGEELAAEVRKDPKDRQPT
;
A
#
# COMPACT_ATOMS: atom_id res chain seq x y z
N MET A 1 14.27 -19.90 28.78
CA MET A 1 14.21 -19.27 27.44
C MET A 1 12.76 -18.90 27.19
N THR A 2 12.44 -17.61 27.23
CA THR A 2 11.06 -17.14 27.02
C THR A 2 10.77 -17.20 25.52
N SER A 3 9.79 -18.01 25.10
CA SER A 3 9.32 -18.05 23.71
C SER A 3 8.70 -16.70 23.38
N ILE A 4 9.26 -15.99 22.39
CA ILE A 4 8.64 -14.79 21.85
C ILE A 4 7.35 -15.23 21.15
N PRO A 5 6.18 -14.67 21.49
CA PRO A 5 4.94 -14.99 20.81
C PRO A 5 5.02 -14.52 19.34
N PRO A 6 4.39 -15.24 18.40
CA PRO A 6 4.40 -14.86 16.99
C PRO A 6 3.84 -13.45 16.80
N TYR A 7 4.35 -12.74 15.79
CA TYR A 7 3.98 -11.36 15.52
C TYR A 7 2.49 -11.20 15.13
N THR A 8 1.90 -12.23 14.52
CA THR A 8 0.50 -12.28 14.06
C THR A 8 -0.12 -13.65 14.38
N THR A 9 -1.45 -13.70 14.47
CA THR A 9 -2.22 -14.93 14.67
C THR A 9 -2.61 -15.64 13.37
N ASP A 10 -2.49 -14.96 12.22
CA ASP A 10 -2.84 -15.52 10.90
C ASP A 10 -1.65 -16.18 10.16
N THR A 11 -0.44 -16.02 10.69
CA THR A 11 0.79 -16.58 10.14
C THR A 11 1.39 -17.54 11.15
N SER A 12 1.71 -18.76 10.71
CA SER A 12 2.33 -19.75 11.61
C SER A 12 3.76 -19.33 11.98
N VAL A 13 4.26 -19.82 13.13
CA VAL A 13 5.62 -19.53 13.61
C VAL A 13 6.67 -19.97 12.57
N GLU A 14 6.44 -21.09 11.89
CA GLU A 14 7.33 -21.61 10.86
C GLU A 14 7.36 -20.70 9.62
N ALA A 15 6.19 -20.19 9.19
CA ALA A 15 6.10 -19.27 8.07
C ALA A 15 6.76 -17.92 8.39
N GLU A 16 6.56 -17.39 9.60
CA GLU A 16 7.23 -16.18 10.08
C GLU A 16 8.75 -16.36 10.09
N ALA A 17 9.25 -17.50 10.59
CA ALA A 17 10.68 -17.80 10.63
C ALA A 17 11.29 -17.83 9.22
N VAL A 18 10.62 -18.46 8.24
CA VAL A 18 11.05 -18.48 6.84
C VAL A 18 11.07 -17.07 6.25
N GLN A 19 10.02 -16.27 6.48
CA GLN A 19 9.95 -14.91 5.98
C GLN A 19 11.08 -14.03 6.52
N LEU A 20 11.37 -14.12 7.83
CA LEU A 20 12.46 -13.40 8.46
C LEU A 20 13.82 -13.79 7.91
N GLU A 21 14.05 -15.09 7.67
CA GLU A 21 15.30 -15.56 7.09
C GLU A 21 15.49 -15.04 5.66
N LEU A 22 14.44 -15.07 4.83
CA LEU A 22 14.49 -14.50 3.48
C LEU A 22 14.78 -12.99 3.51
N PHE A 23 14.21 -12.24 4.46
CA PHE A 23 14.53 -10.82 4.60
C PHE A 23 15.96 -10.55 5.08
N ARG A 24 16.53 -11.41 5.94
CA ARG A 24 17.93 -11.28 6.39
C ARG A 24 18.93 -11.52 5.27
N GLN A 25 18.58 -12.36 4.30
CA GLN A 25 19.42 -12.66 3.14
C GLN A 25 19.38 -11.57 2.05
N MET A 26 18.38 -10.69 2.06
CA MET A 26 18.27 -9.61 1.06
C MET A 26 19.31 -8.52 1.30
N THR A 27 19.90 -8.04 0.21
CA THR A 27 20.63 -6.77 0.19
C THR A 27 19.69 -5.59 0.42
N PRO A 28 20.21 -4.41 0.83
CA PRO A 28 19.38 -3.20 0.97
C PRO A 28 18.60 -2.84 -0.31
N ALA A 29 19.20 -3.03 -1.49
CA ALA A 29 18.58 -2.74 -2.77
C ALA A 29 17.41 -3.70 -3.07
N GLU A 30 17.59 -5.00 -2.83
CA GLU A 30 16.51 -5.99 -3.00
C GLU A 30 15.36 -5.72 -2.04
N ARG A 31 15.68 -5.36 -0.78
CA ARG A 31 14.67 -4.99 0.21
C ARG A 31 13.86 -3.77 -0.23
N LEU A 32 14.51 -2.74 -0.75
CA LEU A 32 13.83 -1.56 -1.32
C LEU A 32 12.94 -1.96 -2.50
N ALA A 33 13.45 -2.77 -3.43
CA ALA A 33 12.69 -3.24 -4.59
C ALA A 33 11.44 -4.04 -4.17
N LYS A 34 11.54 -4.89 -3.14
CA LYS A 34 10.39 -5.61 -2.58
C LYS A 34 9.36 -4.66 -1.98
N MET A 35 9.79 -3.65 -1.22
CA MET A 35 8.87 -2.64 -0.68
C MET A 35 8.16 -1.86 -1.77
N CYS A 36 8.88 -1.38 -2.80
CA CYS A 36 8.27 -0.68 -3.92
C CYS A 36 7.23 -1.55 -4.66
N SER A 37 7.55 -2.83 -4.89
CA SER A 37 6.62 -3.78 -5.50
C SER A 37 5.35 -3.98 -4.65
N LEU A 38 5.51 -4.17 -3.34
CA LEU A 38 4.40 -4.30 -2.41
C LEU A 38 3.51 -3.04 -2.41
N THR A 39 4.10 -1.85 -2.36
CA THR A 39 3.36 -0.59 -2.44
C THR A 39 2.58 -0.46 -3.74
N ALA A 40 3.16 -0.85 -4.88
CA ALA A 40 2.47 -0.82 -6.17
C ALA A 40 1.24 -1.76 -6.18
N ILE A 41 1.37 -2.95 -5.61
CA ILE A 41 0.28 -3.93 -5.48
C ILE A 41 -0.83 -3.38 -4.59
N ILE A 42 -0.48 -2.88 -3.40
CA ILE A 42 -1.46 -2.32 -2.45
C ILE A 42 -2.21 -1.13 -3.06
N ARG A 43 -1.49 -0.21 -3.73
CA ARG A 43 -2.12 0.94 -4.40
C ARG A 43 -3.11 0.51 -5.48
N ARG A 44 -2.76 -0.51 -6.28
CA ARG A 44 -3.67 -1.06 -7.29
C ARG A 44 -4.92 -1.67 -6.64
N MET A 45 -4.75 -2.49 -5.59
CA MET A 45 -5.88 -3.07 -4.88
C MET A 45 -6.79 -2.01 -4.26
N ALA A 46 -6.23 -0.92 -3.73
CA ALA A 46 -6.98 0.19 -3.20
C ALA A 46 -7.80 0.89 -4.29
N PHE A 47 -7.21 1.20 -5.45
CA PHE A 47 -7.95 1.77 -6.58
C PHE A 47 -9.07 0.86 -7.08
N ASP A 48 -8.80 -0.45 -7.19
CA ASP A 48 -9.81 -1.42 -7.61
C ASP A 48 -10.96 -1.51 -6.59
N ALA A 49 -10.66 -1.44 -5.29
CA ALA A 49 -11.66 -1.39 -4.25
C ALA A 49 -12.52 -0.12 -4.36
N ILE A 50 -11.91 1.06 -4.53
CA ILE A 50 -12.62 2.34 -4.68
C ILE A 50 -13.53 2.32 -5.91
N ARG A 51 -13.07 1.80 -7.06
CA ARG A 51 -13.90 1.67 -8.26
C ARG A 51 -15.13 0.79 -8.03
N ARG A 52 -14.98 -0.29 -7.27
CA ARG A 52 -16.12 -1.18 -6.95
C ARG A 52 -17.11 -0.51 -6.00
N THR A 53 -16.65 0.29 -5.05
CA THR A 53 -17.53 0.96 -4.07
C THR A 53 -18.11 2.27 -4.58
N HIS A 54 -17.47 2.89 -5.58
CA HIS A 54 -17.89 4.14 -6.20
C HIS A 54 -17.82 4.01 -7.74
N PRO A 55 -18.79 3.31 -8.36
CA PRO A 55 -18.77 3.03 -9.80
C PRO A 55 -18.93 4.28 -10.67
N ASP A 56 -19.39 5.39 -10.11
CA ASP A 56 -19.66 6.64 -10.81
C ASP A 56 -18.43 7.55 -10.92
N LEU A 57 -17.34 7.23 -10.21
CA LEU A 57 -16.13 8.05 -10.20
C LEU A 57 -15.27 7.78 -11.44
N ASP A 58 -14.74 8.85 -12.00
CA ASP A 58 -13.69 8.75 -13.00
C ASP A 58 -12.33 8.38 -12.37
N ASP A 59 -11.32 8.14 -13.20
CA ASP A 59 -9.99 7.74 -12.74
C ASP A 59 -9.29 8.80 -11.88
N ALA A 60 -9.54 10.09 -12.10
CA ALA A 60 -8.96 11.17 -11.32
C ALA A 60 -9.64 11.26 -9.94
N GLU A 61 -10.95 11.08 -9.90
CA GLU A 61 -11.73 11.02 -8.67
C GLU A 61 -11.40 9.80 -7.81
N VAL A 62 -11.16 8.64 -8.43
CA VAL A 62 -10.63 7.45 -7.74
C VAL A 62 -9.30 7.74 -7.07
N ARG A 63 -8.39 8.44 -7.75
CA ARG A 63 -7.09 8.86 -7.18
C ARG A 63 -7.27 9.84 -6.03
N LEU A 64 -8.14 10.83 -6.17
CA LEU A 64 -8.45 11.78 -5.08
C LEU A 64 -9.06 11.06 -3.87
N LYS A 65 -9.96 10.10 -4.09
CA LYS A 65 -10.57 9.32 -3.00
C LYS A 65 -9.54 8.45 -2.28
N PHE A 66 -8.56 7.91 -3.00
CA PHE A 66 -7.42 7.22 -2.39
C PHE A 66 -6.58 8.15 -1.53
N ILE A 67 -6.26 9.36 -2.02
CA ILE A 67 -5.49 10.36 -1.27
C ILE A 67 -6.24 10.77 0.00
N GLU A 68 -7.54 11.05 -0.12
CA GLU A 68 -8.43 11.37 1.00
C GLU A 68 -8.40 10.28 2.07
N SER A 69 -8.54 9.01 1.65
CA SER A 69 -8.62 7.86 2.56
C SER A 69 -7.27 7.49 3.20
N THR A 70 -6.16 7.76 2.52
CA THR A 70 -4.81 7.32 2.95
C THR A 70 -4.04 8.43 3.68
N TYR A 71 -4.19 9.67 3.24
CA TYR A 71 -3.40 10.82 3.69
C TYR A 71 -4.26 11.94 4.29
N GLY A 72 -5.59 11.86 4.19
CA GLY A 72 -6.53 12.80 4.78
C GLY A 72 -7.16 13.78 3.79
N GLU A 73 -8.27 14.37 4.21
CA GLU A 73 -9.09 15.28 3.40
C GLU A 73 -8.36 16.56 3.00
N GLU A 74 -7.50 17.08 3.88
CA GLU A 74 -6.74 18.32 3.64
C GLU A 74 -5.85 18.18 2.40
N LEU A 75 -5.05 17.11 2.33
CA LEU A 75 -4.17 16.88 1.19
C LEU A 75 -4.99 16.62 -0.09
N ALA A 76 -6.11 15.89 0.00
CA ALA A 76 -6.98 15.66 -1.14
C ALA A 76 -7.60 16.96 -1.68
N ALA A 77 -7.95 17.88 -0.80
CA ALA A 77 -8.46 19.20 -1.18
C ALA A 77 -7.39 20.04 -1.89
N GLU A 78 -6.14 20.02 -1.43
CA GLU A 78 -5.04 20.71 -2.11
C GLU A 78 -4.76 20.11 -3.49
N VAL A 79 -4.66 18.78 -3.60
CA VAL A 79 -4.43 18.11 -4.90
C VAL A 79 -5.57 18.36 -5.89
N ARG A 80 -6.82 18.45 -5.42
CA ARG A 80 -7.96 18.75 -6.29
C ARG A 80 -7.87 20.14 -6.94
N LYS A 81 -7.23 21.10 -6.26
CA LYS A 81 -7.08 22.49 -6.74
C LYS A 81 -6.07 22.59 -7.88
N ASP A 82 -5.05 21.73 -7.95
CA ASP A 82 -4.04 21.77 -9.01
C ASP A 82 -4.51 20.98 -10.27
N PRO A 83 -4.66 21.62 -11.44
CA PRO A 83 -4.98 20.92 -12.69
C PRO A 83 -3.88 19.96 -13.17
N LYS A 84 -2.62 20.20 -12.80
CA LYS A 84 -1.47 19.38 -13.24
C LYS A 84 -1.44 18.03 -12.55
N ASP A 85 -1.96 17.95 -11.32
CA ASP A 85 -1.99 16.73 -10.51
C ASP A 85 -3.11 15.75 -10.91
N ARG A 86 -3.94 16.12 -11.91
CA ARG A 86 -4.91 15.21 -12.54
C ARG A 86 -4.28 14.28 -13.59
N GLN A 87 -3.08 14.58 -14.09
CA GLN A 87 -2.44 13.79 -15.14
C GLN A 87 -1.78 12.51 -14.60
N PRO A 88 -1.87 11.38 -15.32
CA PRO A 88 -1.19 10.15 -14.94
C PRO A 88 0.33 10.31 -15.12
N THR A 89 1.09 9.78 -14.16
CA THR A 89 2.54 9.51 -14.30
C THR A 89 2.76 8.17 -14.99
#